data_AF-F3L2U0-F1
#
_entry.id   AF-F3L2U0-F1
#
_cell.length_a   1.000
_cell.length_b   1.000
_cell.length_c   1.000
_cell.angle_alpha   90.00
_cell.angle_beta   90.00
_cell.angle_gamma   90.00
#
_symmetry.space_group_name_H-M   'P 1'
#
loop_
_entity.id
_entity.type
_entity.pdbx_description
1 polymer ?
#
loop_
_entity_poly.entity_id
_entity_poly.type
_entity_poly.pdbx_seq_one_letter_code
_entity_poly.pdbx_strand_id
1 'polypeptide(L)'
;MREEVIKENLLQTRTARSSEVLYGEMQKRLSLLNSEQIELIADDYEGDVRQLVWMSICKQYPFVGDFVLEIVAPAIASGRQSIDYDDYGYFFNAKAEWHQELEKVSEKTRSNARGAVFQMMRQCGLLTESNDLVPQMISAALQNCSSESDLALIPGAIRL
;
A
#
# COMPACT_ATOMS: atom_id res chain seq x y z
N MET A 1 -13.91 -4.45 21.50
CA MET A 1 -13.53 -4.01 20.14
C MET A 1 -13.84 -5.04 19.04
N ARG A 2 -13.15 -6.18 18.89
CA ARG A 2 -13.46 -7.18 17.82
C ARG A 2 -14.92 -7.65 17.86
N GLU A 3 -15.39 -8.01 19.04
CA GLU A 3 -16.77 -8.50 19.22
C GLU A 3 -17.81 -7.41 18.92
N GLU A 4 -17.54 -6.15 19.26
CA GLU A 4 -18.41 -5.01 18.96
C GLU A 4 -18.49 -4.73 17.46
N VAL A 5 -17.36 -4.72 16.74
CA VAL A 5 -17.33 -4.47 15.29
C VAL A 5 -18.15 -5.52 14.52
N ILE A 6 -18.06 -6.79 14.90
CA ILE A 6 -18.79 -7.89 14.26
C ILE A 6 -20.27 -7.86 14.68
N LYS A 7 -20.56 -7.67 15.96
CA LYS A 7 -21.92 -7.68 16.50
C LYS A 7 -22.75 -6.51 15.99
N GLU A 8 -22.15 -5.33 15.85
CA GLU A 8 -22.79 -4.11 15.36
C GLU A 8 -22.66 -3.96 13.83
N ASN A 9 -22.01 -4.91 13.13
CA ASN A 9 -21.72 -4.85 11.69
C ASN A 9 -21.17 -3.48 11.24
N LEU A 10 -20.25 -2.91 12.01
CA LEU A 10 -19.72 -1.55 11.77
C LEU A 10 -19.03 -1.44 10.39
N LEU A 11 -18.56 -2.56 9.85
CA LEU A 11 -17.92 -2.67 8.54
C LEU A 11 -18.91 -2.93 7.39
N GLN A 12 -20.22 -3.03 7.69
CA GLN A 12 -21.32 -3.23 6.73
C GLN A 12 -21.08 -4.37 5.72
N THR A 13 -20.47 -5.46 6.16
CA THR A 13 -20.12 -6.59 5.29
C THR A 13 -21.28 -7.57 5.13
N ARG A 14 -21.38 -8.21 3.95
CA ARG A 14 -22.47 -9.15 3.63
C ARG A 14 -22.43 -10.46 4.42
N THR A 15 -21.28 -10.85 4.99
CA THR A 15 -21.15 -12.08 5.80
C THR A 15 -20.23 -11.85 7.00
N ALA A 16 -20.50 -12.54 8.11
CA ALA A 16 -19.67 -12.48 9.32
C ALA A 16 -18.21 -12.87 9.04
N ARG A 17 -17.97 -13.89 8.21
CA ARG A 17 -16.61 -14.30 7.79
C ARG A 17 -15.87 -13.20 7.03
N SER A 18 -16.57 -12.47 6.14
CA SER A 18 -15.99 -11.30 5.45
C SER A 18 -15.68 -10.17 6.43
N SER A 19 -16.54 -9.94 7.42
CA SER A 19 -16.30 -8.96 8.50
C SER A 19 -15.05 -9.31 9.32
N GLU A 20 -14.88 -10.58 9.68
CA GLU A 20 -13.75 -11.05 10.48
C GLU A 20 -12.41 -10.93 9.76
N VAL A 21 -12.36 -11.28 8.47
CA VAL A 21 -11.15 -11.15 7.65
C VAL A 21 -10.80 -9.68 7.46
N LEU A 22 -11.79 -8.84 7.11
CA LEU A 22 -11.59 -7.41 6.89
C LEU A 22 -11.13 -6.70 8.18
N TYR A 23 -11.77 -6.98 9.31
CA TYR A 23 -11.35 -6.46 10.61
C TYR A 23 -9.93 -6.90 10.96
N GLY A 24 -9.59 -8.17 10.73
CA GLY A 24 -8.25 -8.68 10.98
C GLY A 24 -7.17 -8.00 10.13
N GLU A 25 -7.45 -7.74 8.85
CA GLU A 25 -6.54 -7.01 7.97
C GLU A 25 -6.42 -5.53 8.35
N MET A 26 -7.53 -4.86 8.65
CA MET A 26 -7.54 -3.48 9.12
C MET A 26 -6.77 -3.34 10.44
N GLN A 27 -7.06 -4.20 11.42
CA GLN A 27 -6.38 -4.16 12.72
C GLN A 27 -4.87 -4.36 12.57
N LYS A 28 -4.43 -5.32 11.74
CA LYS A 28 -3.01 -5.53 11.47
C LYS A 28 -2.35 -4.30 10.85
N ARG A 29 -2.97 -3.71 9.83
CA ARG A 29 -2.44 -2.51 9.16
C ARG A 29 -2.39 -1.30 10.09
N LEU A 30 -3.47 -1.04 10.83
CA LEU A 30 -3.52 0.05 11.79
C LEU A 30 -2.51 -0.15 12.94
N SER A 31 -2.23 -1.40 13.33
CA SER A 31 -1.20 -1.67 14.36
C SER A 31 0.24 -1.35 13.92
N LEU A 32 0.47 -1.10 12.63
CA LEU A 32 1.76 -0.68 12.08
C LEU A 32 1.92 0.85 12.02
N LEU A 33 0.89 1.59 12.44
CA LEU A 33 0.89 3.04 12.52
C LEU A 33 1.08 3.48 13.97
N ASN A 34 1.78 4.59 14.17
CA ASN A 34 1.93 5.20 15.49
C ASN A 34 0.66 6.00 15.87
N SER A 35 0.56 6.42 17.13
CA SER A 35 -0.63 7.13 17.63
C SER A 35 -0.94 8.41 16.87
N GLU A 36 0.08 9.20 16.50
CA GLU A 36 -0.09 10.45 15.75
C GLU A 36 -0.60 10.19 14.33
N GLN A 37 -0.12 9.13 13.67
CA GLN A 37 -0.61 8.68 12.36
C GLN A 37 -2.08 8.22 12.45
N ILE A 38 -2.47 7.54 13.53
CA ILE A 38 -3.87 7.13 13.75
C ILE A 38 -4.77 8.35 14.00
N GLU A 39 -4.29 9.36 14.75
CA GLU A 39 -5.00 10.63 14.94
C GLU A 39 -5.19 11.36 13.60
N LEU A 40 -4.16 11.41 12.76
CA LEU A 40 -4.25 12.03 11.44
C LEU A 40 -5.25 11.31 10.51
N ILE A 41 -5.41 9.99 10.63
CA ILE A 41 -6.48 9.28 9.92
C ILE A 41 -7.86 9.73 10.42
N ALA A 42 -8.01 9.98 11.71
CA ALA A 42 -9.29 10.40 12.30
C ALA A 42 -9.71 11.82 11.90
N ASP A 43 -8.76 12.68 11.52
CA ASP A 43 -9.03 14.01 10.96
C ASP A 43 -9.61 13.97 9.53
N ASP A 44 -9.64 12.79 8.90
CA ASP A 44 -10.34 12.47 7.64
C ASP A 44 -9.92 13.33 6.43
N TYR A 45 -8.66 13.79 6.40
CA TYR A 45 -8.09 14.38 5.19
C TYR A 45 -7.74 13.28 4.18
N GLU A 46 -8.53 13.19 3.11
CA GLU A 46 -8.50 12.09 2.13
C GLU A 46 -7.09 11.78 1.57
N GLY A 47 -6.26 12.81 1.35
CA GLY A 47 -4.88 12.64 0.88
C GLY A 47 -3.99 11.92 1.90
N ASP A 48 -3.99 12.40 3.14
CA ASP A 48 -3.18 11.84 4.23
C ASP A 48 -3.67 10.43 4.59
N VAL A 49 -4.99 10.20 4.62
CA VAL A 49 -5.57 8.87 4.86
C VAL A 49 -5.10 7.87 3.81
N ARG A 50 -5.18 8.20 2.52
CA ARG A 50 -4.70 7.30 1.44
C ARG A 50 -3.22 6.98 1.58
N GLN A 51 -2.40 7.99 1.89
CA GLN A 51 -0.96 7.83 2.04
C GLN A 51 -0.60 6.97 3.26
N LEU A 52 -1.28 7.14 4.39
CA LEU A 52 -1.10 6.30 5.58
C LEU A 52 -1.60 4.87 5.38
N VAL A 53 -2.72 4.69 4.68
CA VAL A 53 -3.20 3.35 4.28
C VAL A 53 -2.18 2.67 3.38
N TRP A 54 -1.65 3.36 2.38
CA TRP A 54 -0.61 2.81 1.51
C TRP A 54 0.66 2.44 2.27
N MET A 55 1.11 3.31 3.16
CA MET A 55 2.27 3.06 4.03
C MET A 55 2.06 1.79 4.87
N SER A 56 0.87 1.63 5.47
CA SER A 56 0.53 0.42 6.23
C SER A 56 0.53 -0.85 5.38
N ILE A 57 0.11 -0.75 4.10
CA ILE A 57 0.15 -1.86 3.14
C ILE A 57 1.61 -2.26 2.87
N CYS A 58 2.49 -1.29 2.61
CA CYS A 58 3.90 -1.55 2.36
C CYS A 58 4.60 -2.18 3.58
N LYS A 59 4.28 -1.70 4.79
CA LYS A 59 4.81 -2.28 6.04
C LYS A 59 4.28 -3.70 6.30
N GLN A 60 3.00 -3.94 6.01
CA GLN A 60 2.35 -5.24 6.22
C GLN A 60 2.83 -6.31 5.22
N TYR A 61 3.15 -5.90 4.00
CA TYR A 61 3.60 -6.77 2.92
C TYR A 61 4.93 -6.26 2.37
N PRO A 62 6.08 -6.67 2.95
CA PRO A 62 7.40 -6.17 2.54
C PRO A 62 7.69 -6.31 1.04
N PHE A 63 7.17 -7.36 0.39
CA PHE A 63 7.26 -7.52 -1.07
C PHE A 63 6.68 -6.32 -1.86
N VAL A 64 5.59 -5.72 -1.35
CA VAL A 64 4.98 -4.51 -1.94
C VAL A 64 5.84 -3.29 -1.64
N GLY A 65 6.36 -3.16 -0.41
CA GLY A 65 7.30 -2.09 -0.06
C GLY A 65 8.56 -2.11 -0.91
N ASP A 66 9.15 -3.28 -1.11
CA ASP A 66 10.31 -3.49 -1.98
C ASP A 66 9.99 -3.10 -3.44
N PHE A 67 8.82 -3.48 -3.95
CA PHE A 67 8.40 -3.07 -5.29
C PHE A 67 8.34 -1.54 -5.43
N VAL A 68 7.85 -0.85 -4.40
CA VAL A 68 7.83 0.62 -4.38
C VAL A 68 9.24 1.19 -4.42
N LEU A 69 10.11 0.72 -3.55
CA LEU A 69 11.45 1.28 -3.36
C LEU A 69 12.39 0.94 -4.53
N GLU A 70 12.25 -0.24 -5.13
CA GLU A 70 13.16 -0.73 -6.17
C GLU A 70 12.69 -0.40 -7.59
N ILE A 71 11.38 -0.19 -7.80
CA ILE A 71 10.81 0.04 -9.14
C ILE A 71 10.09 1.37 -9.21
N VAL A 72 9.09 1.59 -8.37
CA VAL A 72 8.17 2.73 -8.53
C VAL A 72 8.87 4.06 -8.24
N ALA A 73 9.57 4.16 -7.11
CA ALA A 73 10.29 5.38 -6.74
C ALA A 73 11.41 5.73 -7.74
N PRO A 74 12.27 4.77 -8.20
CA PRO A 74 13.22 5.03 -9.28
C PRO A 74 12.56 5.41 -10.62
N ALA A 75 11.42 4.82 -10.96
CA ALA A 75 10.67 5.18 -12.16
C ALA A 75 10.21 6.64 -12.12
N ILE A 76 9.62 7.08 -11.00
CA ILE A 76 9.24 8.49 -10.82
C ILE A 76 10.47 9.40 -10.87
N ALA A 77 11.55 9.04 -10.16
CA ALA A 77 12.78 9.84 -10.11
C ALA A 77 13.44 10.00 -11.48
N SER A 78 13.28 9.02 -12.37
CA SER A 78 13.74 9.08 -13.77
C SER A 78 12.75 9.75 -14.72
N GLY A 79 11.63 10.27 -14.22
CA GLY A 79 10.61 10.97 -14.99
C GLY A 79 9.73 10.05 -15.85
N ARG A 80 9.68 8.75 -15.55
CA ARG A 80 8.73 7.84 -16.23
C ARG A 80 7.30 8.27 -15.91
N GLN A 81 6.45 8.23 -16.94
CA GLN A 81 5.05 8.61 -16.83
C GLN A 81 4.16 7.49 -16.30
N SER A 82 4.55 6.23 -16.52
CA SER A 82 3.75 5.08 -16.15
C SER A 82 4.61 3.89 -15.73
N ILE A 83 3.97 2.97 -15.03
CA ILE A 83 4.49 1.63 -14.71
C ILE A 83 3.49 0.59 -15.18
N ASP A 84 3.96 -0.60 -15.53
CA ASP A 84 3.10 -1.65 -16.05
C ASP A 84 3.40 -3.03 -15.46
N TYR A 85 2.71 -4.03 -16.00
CA TYR A 85 2.80 -5.40 -15.55
C TYR A 85 4.16 -6.05 -15.86
N ASP A 86 4.91 -5.53 -16.82
CA ASP A 86 6.24 -6.01 -17.16
C ASP A 86 7.26 -5.49 -16.13
N ASP A 87 7.10 -4.27 -15.62
CA ASP A 87 7.90 -3.76 -14.49
C ASP A 87 7.77 -4.67 -13.25
N TYR A 88 6.54 -5.08 -12.92
CA TYR A 88 6.29 -6.07 -11.86
C TYR A 88 6.90 -7.43 -12.20
N GLY A 89 6.80 -7.83 -13.48
CA GLY A 89 7.40 -9.06 -14.00
C GLY A 89 8.91 -9.09 -13.74
N TYR A 90 9.59 -8.02 -14.13
CA TYR A 90 11.03 -7.83 -13.93
C TYR A 90 11.40 -7.89 -12.45
N PHE A 91 10.72 -7.12 -11.60
CA PHE A 91 10.94 -7.11 -10.16
C PHE A 91 10.80 -8.49 -9.53
N PHE A 92 9.71 -9.18 -9.84
CA PHE A 92 9.45 -10.50 -9.28
C PHE A 92 10.54 -11.50 -9.68
N ASN A 93 10.96 -11.49 -10.95
CA ASN A 93 12.03 -12.36 -11.42
C ASN A 93 13.35 -12.04 -10.73
N ALA A 94 13.70 -10.76 -10.61
CA ALA A 94 14.90 -10.31 -9.90
C ALA A 94 14.90 -10.75 -8.43
N LYS A 95 13.75 -10.67 -7.74
CA LYS A 95 13.61 -11.17 -6.37
C LYS A 95 13.73 -12.70 -6.30
N ALA A 96 13.17 -13.44 -7.27
CA ALA A 96 13.21 -14.89 -7.28
C ALA A 96 14.64 -15.46 -7.39
N GLU A 97 15.59 -14.73 -7.98
CA GLU A 97 17.01 -15.11 -8.02
C GLU A 97 17.63 -15.25 -6.61
N TRP A 98 17.12 -14.50 -5.63
CA TRP A 98 17.65 -14.46 -4.27
C TRP A 98 16.70 -15.07 -3.23
N HIS A 99 15.45 -15.30 -3.60
CA HIS A 99 14.37 -15.80 -2.74
C HIS A 99 13.73 -17.06 -3.32
N GLN A 100 14.26 -18.23 -2.95
CA GLN A 100 13.81 -19.54 -3.45
C GLN A 100 12.33 -19.83 -3.18
N GLU A 101 11.73 -19.19 -2.16
CA GLU A 101 10.29 -19.24 -1.90
C GLU A 101 9.46 -18.67 -3.07
N LEU A 102 9.99 -17.70 -3.81
CA LEU A 102 9.32 -17.10 -4.96
C LEU A 102 9.35 -17.98 -6.20
N GLU A 103 10.36 -18.83 -6.36
CA GLU A 103 10.40 -19.83 -7.45
C GLU A 103 9.25 -20.83 -7.37
N LYS A 104 8.73 -21.09 -6.17
CA LYS A 104 7.63 -22.03 -5.91
C LYS A 104 6.26 -21.39 -6.11
N VAL A 105 6.19 -20.08 -6.34
CA VAL A 105 4.94 -19.35 -6.55
C VAL A 105 4.39 -19.70 -7.93
N SER A 106 3.15 -20.21 -7.97
CA SER A 106 2.49 -20.50 -9.25
C SER A 106 2.24 -19.21 -10.05
N GLU A 107 2.24 -19.34 -11.38
CA GLU A 107 1.92 -18.22 -12.28
C GLU A 107 0.55 -17.60 -11.97
N LYS A 108 -0.42 -18.42 -11.55
CA LYS A 108 -1.74 -17.95 -11.11
C LYS A 108 -1.65 -17.06 -9.87
N THR A 109 -0.89 -17.49 -8.86
CA THR A 109 -0.67 -16.70 -7.63
C THR A 109 0.04 -15.41 -7.96
N ARG A 110 1.07 -15.46 -8.81
CA ARG A 110 1.82 -14.29 -9.27
C ARG A 110 0.92 -13.27 -9.98
N SER A 111 0.11 -13.72 -10.93
CA SER A 111 -0.82 -12.86 -11.68
C SER A 111 -1.89 -12.23 -10.76
N ASN A 112 -2.41 -13.00 -9.80
CA ASN A 112 -3.35 -12.49 -8.81
C ASN A 112 -2.72 -11.42 -7.90
N ALA A 113 -1.49 -11.67 -7.41
CA ALA A 113 -0.75 -10.72 -6.60
C ALA A 113 -0.47 -9.42 -7.37
N ARG A 114 -0.03 -9.52 -8.63
CA ARG A 114 0.14 -8.37 -9.53
C ARG A 114 -1.13 -7.54 -9.63
N GLY A 115 -2.27 -8.18 -9.93
CA GLY A 115 -3.55 -7.49 -10.03
C GLY A 115 -3.94 -6.76 -8.74
N ALA A 116 -3.75 -7.42 -7.59
CA ALA A 116 -4.02 -6.83 -6.29
C ALA A 116 -3.11 -5.62 -5.98
N VAL A 117 -1.80 -5.72 -6.26
CA VAL A 117 -0.84 -4.61 -6.05
C VAL A 117 -1.24 -3.39 -6.86
N PHE A 118 -1.47 -3.54 -8.16
CA PHE A 118 -1.86 -2.43 -9.03
C PHE A 118 -3.21 -1.84 -8.64
N GLN A 119 -4.17 -2.67 -8.22
CA GLN A 119 -5.45 -2.20 -7.72
C GLN A 119 -5.29 -1.38 -6.43
N MET A 120 -4.48 -1.84 -5.47
CA MET A 120 -4.21 -1.08 -4.24
C MET A 120 -3.52 0.25 -4.53
N MET A 121 -2.58 0.28 -5.48
CA MET A 121 -1.93 1.52 -5.92
C MET A 121 -2.93 2.52 -6.49
N ARG A 122 -3.84 2.09 -7.37
CA ARG A 122 -4.93 2.93 -7.89
C ARG A 122 -5.87 3.43 -6.80
N GLN A 123 -6.28 2.54 -5.90
CA GLN A 123 -7.16 2.90 -4.76
C GLN A 123 -6.51 3.90 -3.80
N CYS A 124 -5.19 3.85 -3.63
CA CYS A 124 -4.44 4.81 -2.84
C CYS A 124 -4.02 6.05 -3.64
N GLY A 125 -4.45 6.20 -4.89
CA GLY A 125 -4.19 7.39 -5.71
C GLY A 125 -2.76 7.52 -6.21
N LEU A 126 -1.98 6.43 -6.23
CA LEU A 126 -0.59 6.41 -6.75
C LEU A 126 -0.54 6.22 -8.27
N LEU A 127 -1.60 5.63 -8.83
CA LEU A 127 -1.76 5.37 -10.25
C LEU A 127 -3.13 5.84 -10.74
N THR A 128 -3.18 6.28 -12.00
CA THR A 128 -4.44 6.40 -12.74
C THR A 128 -4.95 5.02 -13.18
N GLU A 129 -6.18 4.95 -13.69
CA GLU A 129 -6.71 3.72 -14.31
C GLU A 129 -5.88 3.23 -15.52
N SER A 130 -5.13 4.15 -16.16
CA SER A 130 -4.19 3.84 -17.24
C SER A 130 -2.78 3.46 -16.75
N ASN A 131 -2.59 3.34 -15.43
CA ASN A 131 -1.31 3.13 -14.76
C ASN A 131 -0.29 4.27 -14.91
N ASP A 132 -0.76 5.51 -15.14
CA ASP A 132 0.11 6.67 -15.06
C ASP A 132 0.43 6.98 -13.60
N LEU A 133 1.69 7.31 -13.33
CA LEU A 133 2.18 7.66 -12.00
C LEU A 133 1.62 9.02 -11.56
N VAL A 134 1.04 9.06 -10.36
CA VAL A 134 0.44 10.27 -9.79
C VAL A 134 1.34 10.81 -8.67
N PRO A 135 1.86 12.05 -8.78
CA PRO A 135 2.62 12.70 -7.72
C PRO A 135 1.82 12.80 -6.41
N GLN A 136 2.50 12.63 -5.28
CA GLN A 136 1.87 12.63 -3.97
C GLN A 136 2.24 13.90 -3.21
N MET A 137 1.29 14.79 -2.98
CA MET A 137 1.52 15.95 -2.11
C MET A 137 1.43 15.49 -0.65
N ILE A 138 2.47 15.71 0.14
CA ILE A 138 2.51 15.31 1.55
C ILE A 138 2.38 16.54 2.46
N SER A 139 1.35 16.51 3.32
CA SER A 139 1.06 17.60 4.26
C SER A 139 2.14 17.73 5.34
N ALA A 140 2.23 18.89 5.97
CA ALA A 140 3.12 19.08 7.13
C ALA A 140 2.75 18.14 8.29
N ALA A 141 1.45 17.86 8.48
CA ALA A 141 0.98 16.94 9.52
C ALA A 141 1.53 15.53 9.30
N LEU A 142 1.42 15.01 8.07
CA LEU A 142 1.94 13.69 7.72
C LEU A 142 3.46 13.61 7.84
N GLN A 143 4.16 14.68 7.44
CA GLN A 143 5.63 14.79 7.58
C GLN A 143 6.06 14.75 9.05
N ASN A 144 5.32 15.42 9.94
CA ASN A 144 5.67 15.51 11.35
C ASN A 144 5.46 14.17 12.09
N CYS A 145 4.45 13.38 11.70
CA CYS A 145 4.13 12.12 12.36
C CYS A 145 4.81 10.89 11.72
N SER A 146 5.69 11.07 10.72
CA SER A 146 6.30 9.97 9.95
C SER A 146 7.81 10.13 9.85
N SER A 147 8.54 9.02 9.95
CA SER A 147 9.99 9.02 9.72
C SER A 147 10.33 9.13 8.22
N GLU A 148 11.58 9.48 7.90
CA GLU A 148 12.04 9.48 6.51
C GLU A 148 11.92 8.10 5.83
N SER A 149 12.10 7.01 6.59
CA SER A 149 11.90 5.65 6.06
C SER A 149 10.43 5.37 5.72
N ASP A 150 9.51 5.92 6.50
CA ASP A 150 8.07 5.80 6.26
C ASP A 150 7.67 6.64 5.04
N LEU A 151 8.16 7.87 4.95
CA LEU A 151 7.90 8.77 3.83
C LEU A 151 8.47 8.23 2.51
N ALA A 152 9.57 7.47 2.54
CA ALA A 152 10.13 6.81 1.36
C ALA A 152 9.17 5.78 0.72
N LEU A 153 8.20 5.25 1.48
CA LEU A 153 7.16 4.36 0.97
C LEU A 153 6.04 5.08 0.20
N ILE A 154 6.05 6.42 0.20
CA ILE A 154 5.15 7.26 -0.59
C ILE A 154 5.95 7.74 -1.81
N PRO A 155 5.93 7.00 -2.94
CA PRO A 155 6.78 7.32 -4.07
C PRO A 155 6.32 8.62 -4.73
N GLY A 156 7.28 9.47 -5.12
CA GLY A 156 6.98 10.77 -5.73
C GLY A 156 6.40 11.79 -4.76
N ALA A 157 6.70 11.66 -3.47
CA ALA A 157 6.26 12.61 -2.45
C ALA A 157 6.86 14.01 -2.65
N ILE A 158 6.00 15.02 -2.67
CA ILE A 158 6.34 16.44 -2.76
C ILE A 158 5.89 17.13 -1.47
N ARG A 159 6.84 17.72 -0.74
CA ARG A 159 6.61 18.40 0.54
C ARG A 159 5.95 19.77 0.31
N LEU A 160 4.78 19.97 0.93
CA LEU A 160 4.07 21.25 1.00
C LEU A 160 4.66 22.17 2.07
#